data_AF-A0A1G6H0R4-F1
#
_entry.id   AF-A0A1G6H0R4-F1
#
_cell.length_a   1.000
_cell.length_b   1.000
_cell.length_c   1.000
_cell.angle_alpha   90.00
_cell.angle_beta   90.00
_cell.angle_gamma   90.00
#
_symmetry.space_group_name_H-M   'P 1'
#
loop_
_entity.id
_entity.type
_entity.pdbx_description
1 polymer ?
#
loop_
_entity_poly.entity_id
_entity_poly.type
_entity_poly.pdbx_seq_one_letter_code
_entity_poly.pdbx_strand_id
1 'polypeptide(L)'
;MFQRAKILSYNPIDRTAQVHIFGLTDGVESGLTATFAYPVGDDDRDTERQIIEGNDVYIFFDGGDQARPVIAFYSSHGQGNVQDVRRIRQKNIELLADRNININAQIINIEANVNFTGKTTFNGDIEQTKGKIITPDIVIDGKSTKKHVHIDSRGSKTSVME
;
A
#
# COMPACT_ATOMS: atom_id res chain seq x y z
N MET A 1 31.54 -9.60 -3.93
CA MET A 1 30.91 -10.89 -4.30
C MET A 1 29.69 -11.09 -3.41
N PHE A 2 28.59 -11.60 -3.95
CA PHE A 2 27.40 -11.90 -3.14
C PHE A 2 27.46 -13.31 -2.55
N GLN A 3 26.94 -13.47 -1.34
CA GLN A 3 26.77 -14.76 -0.67
C GLN A 3 25.32 -14.96 -0.28
N ARG A 4 24.89 -16.22 -0.23
CA ARG A 4 23.56 -16.57 0.25
C ARG A 4 23.50 -16.49 1.77
N ALA A 5 22.39 -15.99 2.28
CA ALA A 5 22.08 -15.97 3.70
C ALA A 5 20.57 -16.16 3.92
N LYS A 6 20.16 -16.27 5.19
CA LYS A 6 18.77 -16.32 5.64
C LYS A 6 18.55 -15.30 6.75
N ILE A 7 17.45 -14.55 6.68
CA ILE A 7 17.04 -13.65 7.77
C ILE A 7 16.51 -14.50 8.92
N LEU A 8 17.11 -14.37 10.10
CA LEU A 8 16.69 -15.06 11.32
C LEU A 8 15.69 -14.20 12.10
N SER A 9 15.99 -12.91 12.25
CA SER A 9 15.11 -11.94 12.92
C SER A 9 15.35 -10.52 12.41
N TYR A 10 14.36 -9.65 12.57
CA TYR A 10 14.43 -8.24 12.17
C TYR A 10 14.23 -7.30 13.37
N ASN A 11 15.14 -6.32 13.51
CA ASN A 11 15.01 -5.22 14.45
C ASN A 11 14.57 -3.95 13.70
N PRO A 12 13.30 -3.54 13.84
CA PRO A 12 12.77 -2.38 13.13
C PRO A 12 13.30 -1.04 13.64
N ILE A 13 13.77 -0.96 14.89
CA ILE A 13 14.27 0.30 15.48
C ILE A 13 15.61 0.67 14.84
N ASP A 14 16.53 -0.30 14.80
CA ASP A 14 17.89 -0.08 14.29
C ASP A 14 18.03 -0.36 12.78
N ARG A 15 16.94 -0.79 12.12
CA ARG A 15 16.95 -1.23 10.71
C ARG A 15 18.04 -2.26 10.43
N THR A 16 18.15 -3.26 11.30
CA THR A 16 19.11 -4.37 11.17
C THR A 16 18.41 -5.72 11.24
N ALA A 17 19.09 -6.76 10.78
CA ALA A 17 18.62 -8.13 10.90
C ALA A 17 19.74 -9.06 11.37
N GLN A 18 19.37 -10.09 12.13
CA GLN A 18 20.26 -11.23 12.33
C GLN A 18 20.20 -12.13 11.10
N VAL A 19 21.35 -12.48 10.54
CA VAL A 19 21.43 -13.35 9.36
C VAL A 19 22.30 -14.57 9.62
N HIS A 20 21.84 -15.70 9.10
CA HIS A 20 22.64 -16.90 8.95
C HIS A 20 23.24 -16.91 7.54
N ILE A 21 24.57 -16.86 7.43
CA ILE A 21 25.31 -16.91 6.17
C ILE A 21 25.76 -18.36 5.94
N PHE A 22 25.21 -18.99 4.91
CA PHE A 22 25.45 -20.41 4.64
C PHE A 22 26.94 -20.68 4.42
N GLY A 23 27.50 -21.61 5.19
CA GLY A 23 28.91 -22.00 5.15
C GLY A 23 29.85 -21.11 5.99
N LEU A 24 29.38 -19.97 6.51
CA LEU A 24 30.20 -19.06 7.34
C LEU A 24 29.75 -19.04 8.80
N THR A 25 28.43 -19.06 9.05
CA THR A 25 27.86 -19.02 10.41
C THR A 25 27.09 -20.31 10.74
N ASP A 26 27.50 -21.42 10.14
CA ASP A 26 26.88 -22.72 10.39
C ASP A 26 27.12 -23.14 11.85
N GLY A 27 26.04 -23.51 12.55
CA GLY A 27 26.08 -23.88 13.97
C GLY A 27 26.00 -22.70 14.97
N VAL A 28 25.90 -21.45 14.50
CA VAL A 28 25.70 -20.27 15.35
C VAL A 28 24.23 -19.84 15.31
N GLU A 29 23.49 -20.03 16.39
CA GLU A 29 22.05 -19.74 16.43
C GLU A 29 21.73 -18.25 16.28
N SER A 30 22.57 -17.36 16.81
CA SER A 30 22.32 -15.92 16.77
C SER A 30 22.56 -15.29 15.39
N GLY A 31 23.33 -15.94 14.51
CA GLY A 31 23.80 -15.34 13.26
C GLY A 31 24.74 -14.15 13.46
N LEU A 32 24.87 -13.33 12.41
CA LEU A 32 25.56 -12.05 12.42
C LEU A 32 24.58 -10.90 12.18
N THR A 33 24.83 -9.76 12.80
CA THR A 33 24.07 -8.53 12.53
C THR A 33 24.40 -8.00 11.14
N ALA A 34 23.38 -7.83 10.31
CA ALA A 34 23.48 -7.22 8.98
C ALA A 34 22.65 -5.93 8.89
N THR A 35 23.13 -5.01 8.06
CA THR A 35 22.34 -3.84 7.61
C THR A 35 21.68 -4.13 6.26
N PHE A 36 20.88 -3.19 5.75
CA PHE A 36 20.21 -3.30 4.46
C PHE A 36 20.75 -2.30 3.46
N ALA A 37 20.97 -2.75 2.22
CA ALA A 37 21.17 -1.85 1.11
C ALA A 37 19.81 -1.37 0.59
N TYR A 38 19.51 -0.09 0.82
CA TYR A 38 18.33 0.56 0.27
C TYR A 38 18.60 0.99 -1.18
N PRO A 39 17.67 0.75 -2.11
CA PRO A 39 17.78 1.32 -3.44
C PRO A 39 17.77 2.84 -3.41
N VAL A 40 18.48 3.45 -4.35
CA VAL A 40 18.44 4.90 -4.55
C VAL A 40 16.99 5.34 -4.76
N GLY A 41 16.51 6.25 -3.91
CA GLY A 41 15.14 6.77 -3.92
C GLY A 41 14.27 6.25 -2.77
N ASP A 42 14.64 5.16 -2.12
CA ASP A 42 13.95 4.63 -0.93
C ASP A 42 14.83 4.86 0.31
N ASP A 43 15.03 6.14 0.67
CA ASP A 43 15.75 6.52 1.89
C ASP A 43 15.03 5.92 3.11
N ASP A 44 15.76 5.24 3.98
CA ASP A 44 15.20 4.53 5.13
C ASP A 44 14.65 5.47 6.21
N ARG A 45 14.97 6.77 6.11
CA ARG A 45 14.39 7.84 6.92
C ARG A 45 13.03 8.32 6.40
N ASP A 46 12.70 8.01 5.15
CA ASP A 46 11.45 8.43 4.48
C ASP A 46 10.51 7.25 4.25
N THR A 47 11.04 6.06 3.92
CA THR A 47 10.22 4.89 3.61
C THR A 47 10.73 3.60 4.24
N GLU A 48 9.80 2.80 4.76
CA GLU A 48 10.07 1.46 5.25
C GLU A 48 9.62 0.41 4.23
N ARG A 49 10.41 -0.64 4.06
CA ARG A 49 10.03 -1.84 3.31
C ARG A 49 9.83 -3.01 4.26
N GLN A 50 8.78 -3.79 4.03
CA GLN A 50 8.43 -4.90 4.91
C GLN A 50 9.49 -5.98 4.81
N ILE A 51 10.12 -6.30 5.94
CA ILE A 51 11.10 -7.39 6.05
C ILE A 51 10.39 -8.62 6.61
N ILE A 52 10.56 -9.75 5.92
CA ILE A 52 10.00 -11.04 6.31
C ILE A 52 11.11 -11.94 6.84
N GLU A 53 11.00 -12.33 8.10
CA GLU A 53 11.89 -13.30 8.74
C GLU A 53 11.77 -14.68 8.07
N GLY A 54 12.86 -15.45 8.10
CA GLY A 54 12.95 -16.78 7.49
C GLY A 54 13.25 -16.79 5.98
N ASN A 55 13.12 -15.65 5.30
CA ASN A 55 13.39 -15.56 3.87
C ASN A 55 14.89 -15.65 3.56
N ASP A 56 15.20 -16.30 2.43
CA ASP A 56 16.55 -16.36 1.88
C ASP A 56 16.90 -15.06 1.14
N VAL A 57 18.14 -14.60 1.31
CA VAL A 57 18.65 -13.33 0.77
C VAL A 57 20.05 -13.49 0.21
N TYR A 58 20.46 -12.53 -0.61
CA TYR A 58 21.85 -12.31 -0.98
C TYR A 58 22.41 -11.15 -0.15
N ILE A 59 23.57 -11.40 0.44
CA ILE A 59 24.37 -10.39 1.13
C ILE A 59 25.65 -10.10 0.37
N PHE A 60 26.25 -8.94 0.63
CA PHE A 60 27.67 -8.69 0.35
C PHE A 60 28.32 -8.14 1.62
N PHE A 61 29.65 -8.11 1.64
CA PHE A 61 30.41 -7.54 2.75
C PHE A 61 30.88 -6.15 2.40
N ASP A 62 30.53 -5.18 3.22
CA ASP A 62 30.93 -3.79 3.02
C ASP A 62 32.46 -3.67 3.11
N GLY A 63 33.09 -3.08 2.08
CA GLY A 63 34.55 -3.05 1.96
C GLY A 63 35.24 -4.42 1.93
N GLY A 64 34.49 -5.53 1.80
CA GLY A 64 35.00 -6.89 1.92
C GLY A 64 35.17 -7.39 3.37
N ASP A 65 34.75 -6.62 4.37
CA ASP A 65 34.82 -7.01 5.78
C ASP A 65 33.70 -7.99 6.16
N GLN A 66 34.07 -9.24 6.48
CA GLN A 66 33.12 -10.30 6.83
C GLN A 66 32.33 -10.01 8.12
N ALA A 67 32.80 -9.11 8.97
CA ALA A 67 32.06 -8.66 10.15
C ALA A 67 30.93 -7.67 9.79
N ARG A 68 30.86 -7.19 8.54
CA ARG A 68 29.90 -6.18 8.08
C ARG A 68 29.04 -6.68 6.90
N PRO A 69 28.19 -7.69 7.11
CA PRO A 69 27.26 -8.13 6.07
C PRO A 69 26.19 -7.06 5.80
N VAL A 70 25.84 -6.92 4.52
CA VAL A 70 24.79 -6.03 4.03
C VAL A 70 23.84 -6.84 3.16
N ILE A 71 22.56 -6.90 3.53
CA ILE A 71 21.50 -7.55 2.76
C ILE A 71 21.16 -6.69 1.54
N ALA A 72 21.25 -7.26 0.34
CA ALA A 72 20.99 -6.54 -0.90
C ALA A 72 19.67 -6.95 -1.56
N PHE A 73 19.41 -8.26 -1.66
CA PHE A 73 18.28 -8.78 -2.44
C PHE A 73 17.66 -10.00 -1.77
N TYR A 74 16.38 -10.24 -2.02
CA TYR A 74 15.80 -11.57 -1.78
C TYR A 74 16.33 -12.57 -2.81
N SER A 75 16.55 -13.80 -2.35
CA SER A 75 16.88 -14.91 -3.23
C SER A 75 15.61 -15.42 -3.92
N SER A 76 15.74 -15.87 -5.17
CA SER A 76 14.64 -16.58 -5.84
C SER A 76 14.44 -17.95 -5.19
N HIS A 77 13.18 -18.31 -4.95
CA HIS A 77 12.78 -19.62 -4.43
C HIS A 77 12.77 -20.70 -5.52
N GLY A 78 12.89 -20.33 -6.80
CA GLY A 78 12.94 -21.24 -7.95
C GLY A 78 11.61 -21.88 -8.36
N GLN A 79 10.70 -22.15 -7.42
CA GLN A 79 9.36 -22.71 -7.65
C GLN A 79 8.31 -22.02 -6.77
N GLY A 80 7.03 -22.10 -7.17
CA GLY A 80 5.92 -21.52 -6.40
C GLY A 80 5.90 -19.98 -6.40
N ASN A 81 6.63 -19.34 -7.31
CA ASN A 81 6.65 -17.89 -7.44
C ASN A 81 5.30 -17.38 -7.95
N VAL A 82 4.90 -16.22 -7.44
CA VAL A 82 3.71 -15.50 -7.89
C VAL A 82 3.92 -15.03 -9.33
N GLN A 83 2.90 -15.17 -10.16
CA GLN A 83 2.87 -14.68 -11.55
C GLN A 83 1.83 -13.57 -11.66
N ASP A 84 2.08 -12.60 -12.55
CA ASP A 84 1.17 -11.51 -12.92
C ASP A 84 0.67 -10.58 -11.79
N VAL A 85 1.22 -10.70 -10.58
CA VAL A 85 0.82 -9.89 -9.42
C VAL A 85 2.03 -9.27 -8.75
N ARG A 86 2.11 -7.94 -8.76
CA ARG A 86 2.98 -7.17 -7.86
C ARG A 86 2.21 -6.85 -6.59
N ARG A 87 2.78 -7.20 -5.43
CA ARG A 87 2.19 -6.89 -4.12
C ARG A 87 3.05 -5.89 -3.37
N ILE A 88 2.41 -4.86 -2.83
CA ILE A 88 3.00 -3.93 -1.86
C ILE A 88 2.29 -4.21 -0.54
N ARG A 89 3.06 -4.46 0.52
CA ARG A 89 2.53 -4.81 1.84
C ARG A 89 3.25 -4.02 2.90
N GLN A 90 2.48 -3.37 3.75
CA GLN A 90 2.96 -2.66 4.94
C GLN A 90 1.84 -2.58 5.98
N LYS A 91 2.20 -2.22 7.21
CA LYS A 91 1.20 -1.87 8.24
C LYS A 91 0.40 -0.63 7.84
N ASN A 92 1.08 0.38 7.31
CA ASN A 92 0.49 1.61 6.77
C ASN A 92 1.08 1.87 5.37
N ILE A 93 0.27 2.36 4.44
CA ILE A 93 0.72 2.79 3.12
C ILE A 93 0.24 4.21 2.89
N GLU A 94 1.16 5.10 2.56
CA GLU A 94 0.88 6.47 2.13
C GLU A 94 1.30 6.64 0.67
N LEU A 95 0.43 7.27 -0.12
CA LEU A 95 0.72 7.67 -1.49
C LEU A 95 0.76 9.19 -1.53
N LEU A 96 1.97 9.76 -1.51
CA LEU A 96 2.21 11.20 -1.52
C LEU A 96 2.69 11.62 -2.91
N ALA A 97 2.02 12.60 -3.51
CA ALA A 97 2.38 13.13 -4.81
C ALA A 97 2.07 14.63 -4.90
N ASP A 98 3.02 15.42 -5.38
CA ASP A 98 2.88 16.89 -5.45
C ASP A 98 1.80 17.37 -6.44
N ARG A 99 1.45 16.53 -7.43
CA ARG A 99 0.55 16.93 -8.53
C ARG A 99 -0.69 16.07 -8.63
N ASN A 100 -0.51 14.77 -8.85
CA ASN A 100 -1.62 13.85 -9.04
C ASN A 100 -1.22 12.39 -8.75
N ILE A 101 -2.23 11.58 -8.43
CA ILE A 101 -2.15 10.12 -8.41
C ILE A 101 -3.16 9.62 -9.43
N ASN A 102 -2.69 8.89 -10.44
CA ASN A 102 -3.53 8.27 -11.46
C ASN A 102 -3.57 6.75 -11.24
N ILE A 103 -4.77 6.18 -11.15
CA ILE A 103 -4.99 4.73 -11.04
C ILE A 103 -5.84 4.30 -12.23
N ASN A 104 -5.27 3.50 -13.12
CA ASN A 104 -5.94 2.99 -14.32
C ASN A 104 -5.92 1.46 -14.31
N ALA A 105 -7.10 0.88 -14.13
CA ALA A 105 -7.34 -0.56 -14.15
C ALA A 105 -8.78 -0.80 -14.60
N GLN A 106 -9.08 -2.01 -15.09
CA GLN A 106 -10.47 -2.39 -15.42
C GLN A 106 -11.38 -2.35 -14.18
N ILE A 107 -10.84 -2.74 -13.01
CA ILE A 107 -11.56 -2.78 -11.74
C ILE A 107 -10.61 -2.31 -10.63
N ILE A 108 -11.10 -1.44 -9.75
CA ILE A 108 -10.47 -1.06 -8.49
C ILE A 108 -11.39 -1.54 -7.36
N ASN A 109 -10.93 -2.52 -6.59
CA ASN A 109 -11.67 -3.02 -5.42
C ASN A 109 -11.16 -2.32 -4.15
N ILE A 110 -12.07 -1.75 -3.35
CA ILE A 110 -11.75 -1.09 -2.09
C ILE A 110 -12.64 -1.67 -0.99
N GLU A 111 -12.03 -2.44 -0.09
CA GLU A 111 -12.70 -3.08 1.06
C GLU A 111 -12.35 -2.31 2.35
N ALA A 112 -12.78 -1.05 2.42
CA ALA A 112 -12.53 -0.17 3.55
C ALA A 112 -13.54 0.99 3.58
N ASN A 113 -13.56 1.72 4.70
CA ASN A 113 -14.21 3.04 4.73
C ASN A 113 -13.37 4.02 3.90
N VAL A 114 -14.02 4.77 3.01
CA VAL A 114 -13.36 5.76 2.14
C VAL A 114 -13.81 7.16 2.53
N ASN A 115 -12.84 8.05 2.78
CA ASN A 115 -13.09 9.46 3.03
C ASN A 115 -12.54 10.31 1.90
N PHE A 116 -13.40 11.09 1.25
CA PHE A 116 -13.00 12.05 0.22
C PHE A 116 -13.07 13.46 0.80
N THR A 117 -11.97 14.20 0.71
CA THR A 117 -11.94 15.62 1.07
C THR A 117 -11.78 16.44 -0.19
N GLY A 118 -12.71 17.36 -0.44
CA GLY A 118 -12.75 18.20 -1.64
C GLY A 118 -13.83 17.77 -2.63
N LYS A 119 -13.72 18.26 -3.87
CA LYS A 119 -14.69 17.98 -4.94
C LYS A 119 -14.43 16.59 -5.55
N THR A 120 -15.44 15.74 -5.54
CA THR A 120 -15.43 14.47 -6.28
C THR A 120 -16.24 14.61 -7.56
N THR A 121 -15.82 13.95 -8.64
CA THR A 121 -16.56 13.88 -9.90
C THR A 121 -16.60 12.43 -10.36
N PHE A 122 -17.79 11.94 -10.66
CA PHE A 122 -18.01 10.62 -11.21
C PHE A 122 -18.51 10.80 -12.64
N ASN A 123 -17.87 10.13 -13.60
CA ASN A 123 -18.29 10.11 -14.99
C ASN A 123 -18.79 8.71 -15.34
N GLY A 124 -20.01 8.43 -14.93
CA GLY A 124 -20.65 7.12 -15.02
C GLY A 124 -21.77 6.99 -13.99
N ASP A 125 -22.36 5.81 -13.93
CA ASP A 125 -23.44 5.53 -12.99
C ASP A 125 -22.88 5.27 -11.58
N ILE A 126 -23.64 5.67 -10.57
CA ILE A 126 -23.35 5.38 -9.15
C ILE A 126 -24.49 4.52 -8.63
N GLU A 127 -24.18 3.29 -8.22
CA GLU A 127 -25.12 2.42 -7.51
C GLU A 127 -24.76 2.37 -6.02
N GLN A 128 -25.72 2.74 -5.17
CA GLN A 128 -25.57 2.65 -3.72
C GLN A 128 -26.64 1.70 -3.15
N THR A 129 -26.21 0.54 -2.67
CA THR A 129 -27.15 -0.48 -2.16
C THR A 129 -27.77 -0.09 -0.81
N LYS A 130 -27.05 0.66 0.01
CA LYS A 130 -27.48 1.09 1.36
C LYS A 130 -26.84 2.44 1.73
N GLY A 131 -27.58 3.26 2.46
CA GLY A 131 -27.06 4.46 3.11
C GLY A 131 -27.97 5.67 2.98
N LYS A 132 -27.58 6.73 3.66
CA LYS A 132 -28.26 8.02 3.66
C LYS A 132 -27.33 9.02 2.99
N ILE A 133 -27.81 9.72 1.97
CA ILE A 133 -27.13 10.89 1.46
C ILE A 133 -27.44 12.03 2.42
N ILE A 134 -26.43 12.47 3.18
CA ILE A 134 -26.57 13.60 4.11
C ILE A 134 -25.96 14.82 3.42
N THR A 135 -26.79 15.46 2.59
CA THR A 135 -26.43 16.69 1.88
C THR A 135 -27.29 17.85 2.39
N PRO A 136 -26.86 19.11 2.17
CA PRO A 136 -27.76 20.26 2.32
C PRO A 136 -28.88 20.24 1.27
N ASP A 137 -28.63 19.68 0.07
CA ASP A 137 -29.58 19.43 -1.01
C ASP A 137 -28.99 18.42 -2.03
N ILE A 138 -29.82 17.72 -2.80
CA ILE A 138 -29.40 16.95 -3.98
C ILE A 138 -30.07 17.62 -5.18
N VAL A 139 -29.30 17.93 -6.23
CA VAL A 139 -29.88 18.51 -7.45
C VAL A 139 -29.78 17.48 -8.56
N ILE A 140 -30.93 17.07 -9.09
CA ILE A 140 -31.04 16.09 -10.18
C ILE A 140 -31.69 16.81 -11.36
N ASP A 141 -31.04 16.79 -12.52
CA ASP A 141 -31.54 17.48 -13.73
C ASP A 141 -31.90 18.97 -13.47
N GLY A 142 -31.04 19.66 -12.72
CA GLY A 142 -31.25 21.05 -12.33
C GLY A 142 -32.37 21.31 -11.31
N LYS A 143 -33.04 20.27 -10.81
CA LYS A 143 -34.09 20.37 -9.79
C LYS A 143 -33.58 19.93 -8.43
N SER A 144 -33.74 20.81 -7.45
CA SER A 144 -33.49 20.54 -6.04
C SER A 144 -34.45 19.45 -5.53
N THR A 145 -33.96 18.41 -4.88
CA THR A 145 -34.80 17.43 -4.19
C THR A 145 -35.39 18.02 -2.91
N LYS A 146 -34.73 19.03 -2.31
CA LYS A 146 -35.23 19.72 -1.11
C LYS A 146 -36.31 20.77 -1.41
N LYS A 147 -36.22 21.43 -2.56
CA LYS A 147 -37.13 22.50 -2.99
C LYS A 147 -37.66 22.20 -4.40
N HIS A 148 -38.72 21.40 -4.46
CA HIS A 148 -39.39 21.07 -5.71
C HIS A 148 -40.90 21.26 -5.62
N VAL A 149 -41.55 21.20 -6.79
CA VAL A 149 -42.98 21.37 -6.96
C VAL A 149 -43.60 20.01 -7.24
N HIS A 150 -44.61 19.64 -6.49
CA HIS A 150 -45.46 18.49 -6.83
C HIS A 150 -46.59 18.98 -7.74
N ILE A 151 -46.88 18.19 -8.78
CA ILE A 151 -48.01 18.42 -9.67
C ILE A 151 -48.99 17.28 -9.46
N ASP A 152 -50.22 17.59 -9.06
CA ASP A 152 -51.25 16.57 -8.89
C ASP A 152 -51.85 16.12 -10.23
N SER A 153 -52.73 15.11 -10.19
CA SER A 153 -53.41 14.59 -11.38
C SER A 153 -54.34 15.58 -12.08
N ARG A 154 -54.62 16.73 -11.46
CA ARG A 154 -55.44 17.83 -12.00
C ARG A 154 -54.57 19.00 -12.51
N GLY A 155 -53.24 18.89 -12.43
CA GLY A 155 -52.29 19.91 -12.85
C GLY A 155 -52.05 21.02 -11.82
N SER A 156 -52.56 20.89 -10.59
CA SER A 156 -52.32 21.85 -9.52
C SER A 156 -50.89 21.73 -9.00
N LYS A 157 -50.23 22.89 -8.83
CA LYS A 157 -48.83 22.97 -8.40
C LYS A 157 -48.74 23.33 -6.93
N THR A 158 -48.07 22.51 -6.15
CA THR A 158 -47.78 22.77 -4.73
C THR A 158 -46.27 22.75 -4.51
N SER A 159 -45.73 23.87 -4.02
CA SER A 159 -44.31 23.96 -3.63
C SER A 159 -44.10 23.26 -2.29
N VAL A 160 -43.08 22.41 -2.21
CA VAL A 160 -42.68 21.73 -0.97
C VAL A 160 -41.26 22.16 -0.61
N MET A 161 -41.04 22.42 0.68
CA MET A 161 -39.72 22.62 1.29
C MET A 161 -39.60 21.67 2.47
N GLU A 162 -38.66 20.73 2.41
CA GLU A 162 -38.25 19.89 3.55
C GLU A 162 -36.98 20.42 4.23
#